data_AF-A0A532V6S8-F1
#
_entry.id   AF-A0A532V6S8-F1
#
_cell.length_a   1.000
_cell.length_b   1.000
_cell.length_c   1.000
_cell.angle_alpha   90.00
_cell.angle_beta   90.00
_cell.angle_gamma   90.00
#
_symmetry.space_group_name_H-M   'P 1'
#
loop_
_entity.id
_entity.type
_entity.pdbx_description
1 polymer ?
#
loop_
_entity_poly.entity_id
_entity_poly.type
_entity_poly.pdbx_seq_one_letter_code
_entity_poly.pdbx_strand_id
1 'polypeptide(L)'
;MKKFVSPLIILSMIAVPIIILAEDAGDACMQAQSAAKQDANGILWFTLGLLIAGVATPLAGIIATIVGYNLTATPSASALLGKSPEYVAAYTDCYSREVKKLRGNNTLYGCLTATGAYVVVGGCLLLSSIAYY
;
A
#
# COMPACT_ATOMS: atom_id res chain seq x y z
N MET A 1 11.58 9.89 52.31
CA MET A 1 11.38 8.80 51.33
C MET A 1 9.91 8.55 50.98
N LYS A 2 8.97 8.39 51.93
CA LYS A 2 7.53 8.19 51.64
C LYS A 2 6.85 9.27 50.75
N LYS A 3 7.28 10.53 50.83
CA LYS A 3 6.69 11.65 50.06
C LYS A 3 6.99 11.63 48.56
N PHE A 4 8.05 10.93 48.13
CA PHE A 4 8.42 10.77 46.71
C PHE A 4 7.89 9.48 46.09
N VAL A 5 7.60 8.47 46.91
CA VAL A 5 7.05 7.19 46.45
C VAL A 5 5.59 7.35 45.98
N SER A 6 4.81 8.20 46.64
CA SER A 6 3.41 8.45 46.27
C SER A 6 3.21 9.06 44.87
N PRO A 7 3.90 10.15 44.47
CA PRO A 7 3.74 10.69 43.12
C PRO A 7 4.29 9.75 42.03
N LEU A 8 5.32 8.95 42.34
CA LEU A 8 5.92 8.02 41.39
C LEU A 8 5.00 6.83 41.08
N ILE A 9 4.28 6.33 42.08
CA ILE A 9 3.25 5.29 41.89
C ILE A 9 2.09 5.84 41.04
N ILE A 10 1.62 7.05 41.32
CA ILE A 10 0.54 7.69 40.55
C ILE A 10 0.97 7.88 39.08
N LEU A 11 2.20 8.34 38.85
CA LEU A 11 2.75 8.48 37.49
C LEU A 11 2.83 7.14 36.76
N SER A 12 3.22 6.06 37.46
CA SER A 12 3.28 4.72 36.87
C SER A 12 1.90 4.18 36.46
N MET A 13 0.85 4.42 37.26
CA MET A 13 -0.50 3.96 36.92
C MET A 13 -1.11 4.67 35.72
N ILE A 14 -0.67 5.90 35.43
CA ILE A 14 -1.12 6.67 34.26
C ILE A 14 -0.31 6.27 33.03
N ALA A 15 1.01 6.06 33.16
CA ALA A 15 1.89 5.77 32.04
C ALA A 15 1.70 4.35 31.46
N VAL A 16 1.48 3.34 32.31
CA VAL A 16 1.35 1.94 31.88
C VAL A 16 0.25 1.69 30.84
N PRO A 17 -1.02 2.13 31.02
CA PRO A 17 -2.05 1.91 30.02
C PRO A 17 -1.72 2.59 28.68
N ILE A 18 -1.09 3.77 28.70
CA ILE A 18 -0.69 4.50 27.49
C ILE A 18 0.37 3.71 26.70
N ILE A 19 1.34 3.12 27.39
CA ILE A 19 2.39 2.31 26.76
C ILE A 19 1.78 1.07 26.10
N ILE A 20 0.87 0.37 26.80
CA ILE A 20 0.19 -0.83 26.28
C ILE A 20 -0.67 -0.48 25.05
N LEU A 21 -1.41 0.63 25.09
CA LEU A 21 -2.21 1.12 23.96
C LEU A 21 -1.36 1.42 22.71
N ALA A 22 -0.19 2.04 22.91
CA ALA A 22 0.73 2.34 21.81
C ALA A 22 1.36 1.07 21.22
N GLU A 23 1.64 0.07 22.05
CA GLU A 23 2.20 -1.21 21.64
C GLU A 23 1.19 -2.03 20.81
N ASP A 24 -0.07 -2.13 21.27
CA ASP A 24 -1.17 -2.80 20.56
C ASP A 24 -1.44 -2.16 19.20
N ALA A 25 -1.44 -0.83 19.10
CA ALA A 25 -1.61 -0.12 17.83
C ALA A 25 -0.43 -0.34 16.87
N GLY A 26 0.79 -0.42 17.41
CA GLY A 26 2.00 -0.71 16.64
C GLY A 26 1.96 -2.12 16.03
N ASP A 27 1.62 -3.13 16.84
CA ASP A 27 1.50 -4.52 16.39
C ASP A 27 0.37 -4.69 15.36
N ALA A 28 -0.78 -4.04 15.59
CA ALA A 28 -1.89 -4.00 14.64
C ALA A 28 -1.45 -3.49 13.26
N CYS A 29 -0.65 -2.41 13.22
CA CYS A 29 -0.14 -1.84 11.99
C CYS A 29 0.88 -2.73 11.27
N MET A 30 1.74 -3.41 12.01
CA MET A 30 2.71 -4.37 11.46
C MET A 30 1.99 -5.56 10.81
N GLN A 31 1.01 -6.13 11.52
CA GLN A 31 0.21 -7.24 11.01
C GLN A 31 -0.62 -6.83 9.78
N ALA A 32 -1.24 -5.64 9.83
CA ALA A 32 -1.99 -5.07 8.73
C ALA A 32 -1.14 -4.89 7.46
N GLN A 33 0.10 -4.41 7.58
CA GLN A 33 1.01 -4.27 6.43
C GLN A 33 1.41 -5.62 5.84
N SER A 34 1.60 -6.64 6.67
CA SER A 34 1.92 -7.99 6.20
C SER A 34 0.74 -8.60 5.42
N ALA A 35 -0.47 -8.50 5.97
CA ALA A 35 -1.69 -8.93 5.29
C ALA A 35 -1.90 -8.16 3.98
N ALA A 36 -1.72 -6.84 4.00
CA ALA A 36 -1.82 -5.98 2.82
C ALA A 36 -0.91 -6.44 1.66
N LYS A 37 0.31 -6.87 1.97
CA LYS A 37 1.26 -7.38 0.97
C LYS A 37 0.82 -8.71 0.35
N GLN A 38 0.16 -9.55 1.13
CA GLN A 38 -0.38 -10.82 0.64
C GLN A 38 -1.62 -10.59 -0.24
N ASP A 39 -2.49 -9.66 0.17
CA ASP A 39 -3.76 -9.39 -0.51
C ASP A 39 -3.61 -8.52 -1.77
N ALA A 40 -2.62 -7.62 -1.82
CA ALA A 40 -2.44 -6.67 -2.91
C ALA A 40 -1.82 -7.27 -4.19
N ASN A 41 -1.81 -8.61 -4.37
CA ASN A 41 -1.25 -9.38 -5.49
C ASN A 41 -0.49 -8.52 -6.53
N GLY A 42 0.80 -8.30 -6.29
CA GLY A 42 1.55 -7.31 -7.05
C GLY A 42 1.65 -7.60 -8.55
N ILE A 43 1.68 -8.89 -8.93
CA ILE A 43 1.69 -9.31 -10.34
C ILE A 43 0.39 -8.91 -11.03
N LEU A 44 -0.75 -9.09 -10.38
CA LEU A 44 -2.05 -8.70 -10.93
C LEU A 44 -2.07 -7.20 -11.26
N TRP A 45 -1.70 -6.33 -10.31
CA TRP A 45 -1.72 -4.89 -10.53
C TRP A 45 -0.66 -4.42 -11.53
N PHE A 46 0.51 -5.05 -11.53
CA PHE A 46 1.53 -4.81 -12.54
C PHE A 46 1.05 -5.14 -13.95
N THR A 47 0.49 -6.34 -14.14
CA THR A 47 -0.03 -6.77 -15.45
C THR A 47 -1.20 -5.90 -15.91
N LEU A 48 -2.04 -5.45 -14.99
CA LEU A 48 -3.11 -4.50 -15.29
C LEU A 48 -2.54 -3.18 -15.85
N GLY A 49 -1.53 -2.62 -15.19
CA GLY A 49 -0.83 -1.42 -15.67
C GLY A 49 -0.15 -1.62 -17.03
N LEU A 50 0.49 -2.77 -17.23
CA LEU A 50 1.18 -3.14 -18.46
C LEU A 50 0.21 -3.23 -19.64
N LEU A 51 -0.90 -3.95 -19.47
CA LEU A 51 -1.88 -4.19 -20.53
C LEU A 51 -2.64 -2.90 -20.87
N ILE A 52 -3.14 -2.16 -19.87
CA ILE A 52 -3.94 -0.95 -20.15
C ILE A 52 -3.09 0.10 -20.87
N ALA A 53 -1.86 0.35 -20.42
CA ALA A 53 -0.96 1.28 -21.10
C ALA A 53 -0.51 0.78 -22.48
N GLY A 54 -0.32 -0.54 -22.62
CA GLY A 54 0.12 -1.16 -23.87
C GLY A 54 -0.94 -1.21 -24.97
N VAL A 55 -2.24 -1.33 -24.64
CA VAL A 55 -3.30 -1.47 -25.66
C VAL A 55 -4.03 -0.16 -25.92
N ALA A 56 -4.19 0.71 -24.91
CA ALA A 56 -5.18 1.78 -24.96
C ALA A 56 -4.62 3.21 -24.98
N THR A 57 -3.29 3.39 -25.14
CA THR A 57 -2.48 4.64 -25.03
C THR A 57 -1.87 4.88 -23.64
N PRO A 58 -0.72 5.57 -23.54
CA PRO A 58 -0.06 5.88 -22.26
C PRO A 58 -0.94 6.68 -21.28
N LEU A 59 -1.93 7.44 -21.79
CA LEU A 59 -2.91 8.16 -20.97
C LEU A 59 -3.82 7.21 -20.19
N ALA A 60 -4.18 6.06 -20.76
CA ALA A 60 -5.01 5.06 -20.09
C ALA A 60 -4.29 4.43 -18.87
N GLY A 61 -2.96 4.30 -18.93
CA GLY A 61 -2.16 3.80 -17.82
C GLY A 61 -2.15 4.72 -16.59
N ILE A 62 -2.24 6.05 -16.78
CA ILE A 62 -2.38 7.01 -15.69
C ILE A 62 -3.73 6.84 -14.99
N ILE A 63 -4.81 6.69 -15.75
CA ILE A 63 -6.16 6.47 -15.21
C ILE A 63 -6.20 5.18 -14.39
N ALA A 64 -5.62 4.09 -14.91
CA ALA A 64 -5.54 2.82 -14.17
C ALA A 64 -4.78 2.96 -12.84
N THR A 65 -3.71 3.76 -12.82
CA THR A 65 -2.94 4.04 -11.60
C THR A 65 -3.80 4.76 -10.57
N ILE A 66 -4.53 5.82 -10.96
CA ILE A 66 -5.44 6.57 -10.08
C ILE A 66 -6.52 5.65 -9.51
N VAL A 67 -7.10 4.77 -10.34
CA VAL A 67 -8.10 3.79 -9.91
C VAL A 67 -7.50 2.84 -8.85
N GLY A 68 -6.28 2.35 -9.06
CA GLY A 68 -5.58 1.50 -8.08
C GLY A 68 -5.43 2.14 -6.69
N TYR A 69 -5.16 3.45 -6.63
CA TYR A 69 -5.06 4.20 -5.38
C TYR A 69 -6.40 4.47 -4.69
N ASN A 70 -7.47 4.63 -5.46
CA ASN A 70 -8.78 5.02 -4.93
C ASN A 70 -9.71 3.84 -4.67
N LEU A 71 -9.41 2.66 -5.20
CA LEU A 71 -10.16 1.44 -4.93
C LEU A 71 -10.20 1.15 -3.42
N THR A 72 -11.41 0.96 -2.91
CA THR A 72 -11.64 0.60 -1.51
C THR A 72 -10.83 -0.65 -1.16
N ALA A 73 -10.13 -0.59 -0.04
CA ALA A 73 -9.41 -1.70 0.54
C ALA A 73 -10.20 -2.12 1.78
N THR A 74 -10.75 -3.33 1.75
CA THR A 74 -11.49 -3.87 2.89
C THR A 74 -10.66 -5.00 3.49
N PRO A 75 -10.24 -4.89 4.76
CA PRO A 75 -9.55 -5.98 5.44
C PRO A 75 -10.50 -7.17 5.67
N SER A 76 -9.95 -8.37 5.85
CA SER A 76 -10.74 -9.56 6.13
C SER A 76 -11.41 -9.48 7.51
N ALA A 77 -12.68 -9.87 7.59
CA ALA A 77 -13.44 -9.82 8.84
C ALA A 77 -12.80 -10.67 9.96
N SER A 78 -12.17 -11.79 9.60
CA SER A 78 -11.44 -12.67 10.52
C SER A 78 -10.30 -11.97 11.26
N ALA A 79 -9.68 -10.94 10.66
CA ALA A 79 -8.60 -10.19 11.30
C ALA A 79 -9.10 -9.20 12.37
N LEU A 80 -10.41 -8.92 12.41
CA LEU A 80 -11.02 -7.89 13.26
C LEU A 80 -11.91 -8.46 14.37
N LEU A 81 -12.33 -9.72 14.26
CA LEU A 81 -13.23 -10.36 15.23
C LEU A 81 -12.55 -10.46 16.62
N GLY A 82 -13.24 -9.97 17.65
CA GLY A 82 -12.79 -10.04 19.05
C GLY A 82 -11.68 -9.06 19.42
N LYS A 83 -11.33 -8.13 18.54
CA LYS A 83 -10.32 -7.08 18.80
C LYS A 83 -10.97 -5.81 19.36
N SER A 84 -10.17 -5.02 20.09
CA SER A 84 -10.62 -3.73 20.61
C SER A 84 -10.92 -2.73 19.47
N PRO A 85 -11.82 -1.75 19.68
CA PRO A 85 -12.11 -0.72 18.68
C PRO A 85 -10.84 0.03 18.23
N GLU A 86 -9.91 0.28 19.15
CA GLU A 86 -8.63 0.95 18.90
C GLU A 86 -7.74 0.11 17.98
N TYR A 87 -7.66 -1.20 18.22
CA TYR A 87 -6.95 -2.13 17.35
C TYR A 87 -7.56 -2.16 15.95
N VAL A 88 -8.90 -2.24 15.86
CA VAL A 88 -9.61 -2.29 14.57
C VAL A 88 -9.37 -1.01 13.75
N ALA A 89 -9.39 0.15 14.41
CA ALA A 89 -9.09 1.42 13.76
C ALA A 89 -7.65 1.46 13.23
N ALA A 90 -6.67 1.18 14.09
CA ALA A 90 -5.25 1.17 13.72
C ALA A 90 -4.97 0.17 12.58
N TYR A 91 -5.51 -1.04 12.69
CA TYR A 91 -5.37 -2.09 11.69
C TYR A 91 -5.96 -1.67 10.33
N THR A 92 -7.20 -1.18 10.33
CA THR A 92 -7.92 -0.82 9.10
C THR A 92 -7.24 0.32 8.36
N ASP A 93 -6.76 1.33 9.08
CA ASP A 93 -6.04 2.46 8.51
C ASP A 93 -4.70 2.03 7.91
N CYS A 94 -3.91 1.26 8.67
CA CYS A 94 -2.62 0.76 8.21
C CYS A 94 -2.75 -0.19 7.02
N TYR A 95 -3.74 -1.08 7.03
CA TYR A 95 -4.04 -2.00 5.94
C TYR A 95 -4.44 -1.22 4.68
N SER A 96 -5.42 -0.32 4.80
CA SER A 96 -5.96 0.42 3.66
C SER A 96 -4.91 1.27 2.98
N ARG A 97 -4.06 1.94 3.77
CA ARG A 97 -2.96 2.75 3.26
C ARG A 97 -1.95 1.91 2.50
N GLU A 98 -1.52 0.78 3.06
CA GLU A 98 -0.49 -0.07 2.45
C GLU A 98 -1.00 -0.76 1.19
N VAL A 99 -2.21 -1.31 1.21
CA VAL A 99 -2.83 -1.94 0.04
C VAL A 99 -2.96 -0.95 -1.12
N LYS A 100 -3.52 0.25 -0.88
CA LYS A 100 -3.67 1.27 -1.93
C LYS A 100 -2.33 1.66 -2.53
N LYS A 101 -1.32 1.84 -1.69
CA LYS A 101 0.05 2.14 -2.12
C LYS A 101 0.64 1.03 -3.00
N LEU A 102 0.50 -0.23 -2.59
CA LEU A 102 1.01 -1.38 -3.35
C LEU A 102 0.30 -1.51 -4.71
N ARG A 103 -1.03 -1.44 -4.74
CA ARG A 103 -1.82 -1.49 -5.98
C ARG A 103 -1.39 -0.36 -6.94
N GLY A 104 -1.33 0.87 -6.42
CA GLY A 104 -0.95 2.04 -7.20
C GLY A 104 0.48 1.96 -7.74
N ASN A 105 1.45 1.61 -6.90
CA ASN A 105 2.85 1.48 -7.32
C ASN A 105 3.05 0.37 -8.36
N ASN A 106 2.46 -0.81 -8.13
CA ASN A 106 2.61 -1.93 -9.08
C ASN A 106 1.97 -1.59 -10.43
N THR A 107 0.79 -0.96 -10.42
CA THR A 107 0.14 -0.47 -11.65
C THR A 107 1.01 0.56 -12.37
N LEU A 108 1.60 1.50 -11.63
CA LEU A 108 2.51 2.50 -12.18
C LEU A 108 3.75 1.85 -12.81
N TYR A 109 4.38 0.89 -12.14
CA TYR A 109 5.52 0.16 -12.69
C TYR A 109 5.15 -0.58 -13.99
N GLY A 110 3.97 -1.19 -14.06
CA GLY A 110 3.45 -1.79 -15.30
C GLY A 110 3.30 -0.78 -16.43
N CYS A 111 2.71 0.38 -16.14
CA CYS A 111 2.53 1.47 -17.11
C CYS A 111 3.85 2.03 -17.63
N LEU A 112 4.83 2.27 -16.74
CA LEU A 112 6.16 2.75 -17.12
C LEU A 112 6.90 1.73 -17.97
N THR A 113 6.78 0.44 -17.63
CA THR A 113 7.37 -0.66 -18.41
C THR A 113 6.80 -0.71 -19.82
N ALA A 114 5.47 -0.62 -19.97
CA ALA A 114 4.81 -0.58 -21.27
C ALA A 114 5.26 0.62 -22.12
N THR A 115 5.31 1.80 -21.51
CA THR A 115 5.73 3.04 -22.19
C THR A 115 7.18 2.94 -22.66
N GLY A 116 8.08 2.45 -21.80
CA GLY A 116 9.47 2.23 -22.16
C GLY A 116 9.62 1.26 -23.33
N ALA A 117 8.89 0.13 -23.31
CA ALA A 117 8.91 -0.83 -24.40
C ALA A 117 8.43 -0.21 -25.73
N TYR A 118 7.37 0.60 -25.69
CA TYR A 118 6.85 1.31 -26.86
C TYR A 118 7.88 2.25 -27.48
N VAL A 119 8.57 3.04 -26.66
CA VAL A 119 9.60 3.98 -27.13
C VAL A 119 10.77 3.24 -27.78
N VAL A 120 11.23 2.13 -27.18
CA VAL A 120 12.33 1.33 -27.73
C VAL A 120 11.95 0.70 -29.05
N VAL A 121 10.80 0.00 -29.12
CA VAL A 121 10.36 -0.68 -30.35
C VAL A 121 10.05 0.33 -31.45
N GLY A 122 9.30 1.37 -31.14
CA GLY A 122 8.98 2.43 -32.10
C GLY A 122 10.23 3.15 -32.61
N GLY A 123 11.18 3.46 -31.72
CA GLY A 123 12.47 4.05 -32.08
C GLY A 123 13.29 3.14 -33.00
N CYS A 124 13.39 1.84 -32.70
CA CYS A 124 14.08 0.88 -33.56
C CYS A 124 13.45 0.79 -34.96
N LEU A 125 12.12 0.75 -35.04
CA LEU A 125 11.42 0.71 -36.33
C LEU A 125 11.68 1.99 -37.14
N LEU A 126 11.61 3.16 -36.51
CA LEU A 126 11.89 4.44 -37.18
C LEU A 126 13.34 4.51 -37.67
N LEU A 127 14.32 4.13 -36.85
CA LEU A 127 15.73 4.08 -37.25
C LEU A 127 15.96 3.12 -38.42
N SER A 128 15.31 1.95 -38.40
CA SER A 128 15.41 1.00 -39.51
C SER A 128 14.83 1.60 -40.80
N SER A 129 13.67 2.27 -40.74
CA SER A 129 13.05 2.90 -41.91
C SER A 129 13.88 4.06 -42.51
N ILE A 130 14.64 4.77 -41.69
CA ILE A 130 15.57 5.82 -42.14
C ILE A 130 16.81 5.19 -42.78
N ALA A 131 17.28 4.04 -42.28
CA ALA A 131 18.44 3.34 -42.83
C ALA A 131 18.17 2.65 -44.18
N TYR A 132 16.90 2.41 -44.53
CA TYR A 132 16.49 1.82 -45.81
C TYR A 132 16.13 2.86 -46.89
N TYR A 133 16.16 4.16 -46.58
CA TYR A 133 15.94 5.28 -47.51
C TYR A 133 17.26 5.98 -47.86
#